data_AF-A0A1Z9U130-F1
#
_entry.id   AF-A0A1Z9U130-F1
#
_cell.length_a   1.000
_cell.length_b   1.000
_cell.length_c   1.000
_cell.angle_alpha   90.00
_cell.angle_beta   90.00
_cell.angle_gamma   90.00
#
_symmetry.space_group_name_H-M   'P 1'
#
loop_
_entity.id
_entity.type
_entity.pdbx_description
1 polymer ?
#
loop_
_entity_poly.entity_id
_entity_poly.type
_entity_poly.pdbx_seq_one_letter_code
_entity_poly.pdbx_strand_id
1 'polypeptide(L)'
;MDIKIKLHKHDLPEDLNLGKSIAIDGEFGGLNPSKDKLCLIQISTGNNDAHIIQLDRETYKAPILVKILSDKSVQKIGHFLRADLNFIKHYLKTDVENIQDTKIQSKLARGYSDKHSLKDLIREFIGIEISKQYQSSDFGGDLSQKQLQYCANDVVYLHKIHDSLNKILIREDRKYLYDEAIKFMKIRVDLDLAFFKDDIWAH
;
A
#
# COMPACT_ATOMS: atom_id res chain seq x y z
N MET A 1 3.07 -18.53 11.83
CA MET A 1 3.35 -19.05 10.48
C MET A 1 4.43 -18.16 9.90
N ASP A 2 5.53 -18.73 9.43
CA ASP A 2 6.61 -17.92 8.86
C ASP A 2 6.21 -17.39 7.49
N ILE A 3 6.32 -16.06 7.32
CA ILE A 3 6.00 -15.39 6.06
C ILE A 3 7.12 -15.69 5.07
N LYS A 4 6.77 -16.10 3.84
CA LYS A 4 7.75 -16.34 2.78
C LYS A 4 8.21 -15.02 2.17
N ILE A 5 9.35 -14.50 2.64
CA ILE A 5 9.89 -13.22 2.19
C ILE A 5 10.91 -13.43 1.06
N LYS A 6 10.73 -12.71 -0.04
CA LYS A 6 11.67 -12.65 -1.17
C LYS A 6 12.06 -11.20 -1.45
N LEU A 7 13.36 -10.91 -1.38
CA LEU A 7 13.91 -9.61 -1.80
C LEU A 7 14.28 -9.68 -3.28
N HIS A 8 13.80 -8.72 -4.06
CA HIS A 8 14.13 -8.52 -5.46
C HIS A 8 14.88 -7.19 -5.62
N LYS A 9 15.94 -7.18 -6.41
CA LYS A 9 16.69 -5.96 -6.73
C LYS A 9 16.18 -5.41 -8.05
N HIS A 10 15.88 -4.11 -8.06
CA HIS A 10 15.48 -3.28 -9.20
C HIS A 10 14.06 -3.56 -9.73
N ASP A 11 13.67 -4.80 -9.98
CA ASP A 11 12.34 -5.17 -10.49
C ASP A 11 11.94 -6.60 -10.08
N LEU A 12 10.73 -7.01 -10.46
CA LEU A 12 10.23 -8.38 -10.33
C LEU A 12 10.68 -9.28 -11.50
N PRO A 13 10.79 -10.60 -11.28
CA PRO A 13 10.99 -11.57 -12.37
C PRO A 13 9.81 -11.57 -13.35
N GLU A 14 10.08 -11.72 -14.66
CA GLU A 14 9.05 -11.68 -15.71
C GLU A 14 8.02 -12.82 -15.63
N ASP A 15 8.43 -13.97 -15.12
CA ASP A 15 7.63 -15.20 -15.02
C ASP A 15 6.86 -15.32 -13.70
N LEU A 16 7.00 -14.32 -12.81
CA LEU A 16 6.37 -14.34 -11.50
C LEU A 16 4.86 -14.12 -11.63
N ASN A 17 4.09 -15.14 -11.24
CA ASN A 17 2.64 -15.04 -11.13
C ASN A 17 2.20 -14.61 -9.72
N LEU A 18 1.67 -13.39 -9.60
CA LEU A 18 1.13 -12.84 -8.35
C LEU A 18 -0.40 -12.96 -8.22
N GLY A 19 -1.07 -13.55 -9.22
CA GLY A 19 -2.53 -13.64 -9.28
C GLY A 19 -3.21 -12.32 -9.67
N LYS A 20 -4.52 -12.21 -9.37
CA LYS A 20 -5.38 -11.08 -9.77
C LYS A 20 -5.71 -10.10 -8.65
N SER A 21 -5.19 -10.33 -7.45
CA SER A 21 -5.36 -9.44 -6.31
C SER A 21 -4.10 -9.47 -5.48
N ILE A 22 -3.48 -8.32 -5.34
CA ILE A 22 -2.24 -8.15 -4.60
C ILE A 22 -2.41 -7.07 -3.53
N ALA A 23 -1.69 -7.24 -2.43
CA ALA A 23 -1.54 -6.22 -1.42
C ALA A 23 -0.26 -5.45 -1.67
N ILE A 24 -0.26 -4.12 -1.55
CA ILE A 24 0.89 -3.26 -1.80
C ILE A 24 1.10 -2.26 -0.68
N ASP A 25 2.37 -1.92 -0.45
CA ASP A 25 2.81 -0.82 0.42
C ASP A 25 4.19 -0.32 -0.08
N GLY A 26 4.60 0.87 0.36
CA GLY A 26 5.81 1.53 -0.08
C GLY A 26 6.64 2.08 1.08
N GLU A 27 7.96 2.00 0.97
CA GLU A 27 8.89 2.64 1.90
C GLU A 27 9.65 3.79 1.24
N PHE A 28 9.80 4.87 1.98
CA PHE A 28 10.30 6.15 1.46
C PHE A 28 11.36 6.76 2.39
N GLY A 29 12.20 7.65 1.86
CA GLY A 29 13.14 8.44 2.67
C GLY A 29 12.48 9.51 3.56
N GLY A 30 11.16 9.68 3.44
CA GLY A 30 10.36 10.74 4.06
C GLY A 30 9.00 10.85 3.35
N LEU A 31 8.24 11.93 3.58
CA LEU A 31 6.86 12.06 3.10
C LEU A 31 6.68 13.09 1.99
N ASN A 32 7.76 13.62 1.41
CA ASN A 32 7.71 14.56 0.31
C ASN A 32 8.34 13.96 -0.95
N PRO A 33 7.55 13.55 -1.96
CA PRO A 33 8.06 12.92 -3.18
C PRO A 33 9.12 13.75 -3.92
N SER A 34 9.12 15.08 -3.79
CA SER A 34 10.09 15.96 -4.44
C SER A 34 11.44 16.05 -3.72
N LYS A 35 11.53 15.55 -2.49
CA LYS A 35 12.75 15.59 -1.64
C LYS A 35 13.22 14.19 -1.25
N ASP A 36 12.27 13.32 -0.98
CA ASP A 36 12.47 12.00 -0.42
C ASP A 36 12.32 10.96 -1.52
N LYS A 37 13.21 9.96 -1.51
CA LYS A 37 13.23 8.91 -2.53
C LYS A 37 12.26 7.78 -2.20
N LEU A 38 11.62 7.21 -3.22
CA LEU A 38 10.97 5.92 -3.11
C LEU A 38 12.04 4.84 -3.00
N CYS A 39 12.04 4.08 -1.92
CA CYS A 39 13.07 3.08 -1.64
C CYS A 39 12.61 1.68 -2.07
N LEU A 40 11.46 1.25 -1.54
CA LEU A 40 10.94 -0.09 -1.72
C LEU A 40 9.46 -0.05 -2.11
N ILE A 41 9.02 -1.08 -2.81
CA ILE A 41 7.60 -1.46 -2.89
C ILE A 41 7.49 -2.90 -2.40
N GLN A 42 6.51 -3.19 -1.56
CA GLN A 42 6.20 -4.53 -1.10
C GLN A 42 4.94 -5.04 -1.79
N ILE A 43 4.91 -6.33 -2.09
CA ILE A 43 3.74 -7.00 -2.65
C ILE A 43 3.48 -8.31 -1.90
N SER A 44 2.22 -8.57 -1.55
CA SER A 44 1.78 -9.91 -1.11
C SER A 44 0.66 -10.43 -1.99
N THR A 45 0.62 -11.75 -2.22
CA THR A 45 -0.50 -12.42 -2.89
C THR A 45 -1.62 -12.80 -1.93
N GLY A 46 -1.46 -12.51 -0.63
CA GLY A 46 -2.38 -12.95 0.42
C GLY A 46 -2.16 -14.39 0.89
N ASN A 47 -1.15 -15.08 0.35
CA ASN A 47 -0.85 -16.50 0.63
C ASN A 47 0.32 -16.67 1.62
N ASN A 48 0.40 -15.77 2.61
CA ASN A 48 1.47 -15.72 3.61
C ASN A 48 2.87 -15.54 3.01
N ASP A 49 2.96 -14.72 1.97
CA ASP A 49 4.15 -14.39 1.19
C ASP A 49 4.33 -12.87 1.06
N ALA A 50 5.57 -12.44 0.88
CA ALA A 50 5.90 -11.04 0.61
C ALA A 50 7.09 -10.95 -0.37
N HIS A 51 6.89 -10.18 -1.43
CA HIS A 51 7.88 -9.80 -2.42
C HIS A 51 8.28 -8.35 -2.14
N ILE A 52 9.52 -8.13 -1.73
CA ILE A 52 10.05 -6.79 -1.44
C ILE A 52 10.92 -6.39 -2.63
N ILE A 53 10.52 -5.37 -3.35
CA ILE A 53 11.25 -4.85 -4.50
C ILE A 53 12.06 -3.65 -4.04
N GLN A 54 13.38 -3.79 -3.96
CA GLN A 54 14.28 -2.68 -3.69
C GLN A 54 14.66 -2.01 -5.00
N LEU A 55 14.16 -0.79 -5.19
CA LEU A 55 14.28 -0.08 -6.46
C LEU A 55 15.68 0.49 -6.65
N ASP A 56 16.09 0.60 -7.93
CA ASP A 56 17.20 1.45 -8.30
C ASP A 56 16.81 2.92 -8.15
N ARG A 57 17.39 3.61 -7.15
CA ARG A 57 17.09 5.01 -6.82
C ARG A 57 17.77 6.04 -7.74
N GLU A 58 18.52 5.58 -8.74
CA GLU A 58 19.08 6.42 -9.81
C GLU A 58 18.20 6.38 -11.05
N THR A 59 17.76 5.18 -11.45
CA THR A 59 17.05 4.99 -12.73
C THR A 59 15.55 4.74 -12.61
N TYR A 60 15.10 4.15 -11.49
CA TYR A 60 13.71 3.72 -11.27
C TYR A 60 13.12 2.86 -12.40
N LYS A 61 13.97 2.12 -13.12
CA LYS A 61 13.54 1.20 -14.19
C LYS A 61 13.01 -0.11 -13.60
N ALA A 62 11.69 -0.23 -13.54
CA ALA A 62 10.99 -1.44 -13.08
C ALA A 62 9.78 -1.77 -13.99
N PRO A 63 10.00 -2.14 -15.26
CA PRO A 63 8.92 -2.38 -16.23
C PRO A 63 7.89 -3.44 -15.81
N ILE A 64 8.31 -4.51 -15.13
CA ILE A 64 7.39 -5.58 -14.70
C ILE A 64 6.49 -5.10 -13.57
N LEU A 65 7.07 -4.43 -12.58
CA LEU A 65 6.32 -3.78 -11.52
C LEU A 65 5.34 -2.74 -12.08
N VAL A 66 5.79 -1.86 -12.98
CA VAL A 66 4.93 -0.84 -13.63
C VAL A 66 3.76 -1.47 -14.37
N LYS A 67 3.99 -2.57 -15.09
CA LYS A 67 2.94 -3.33 -15.79
C LYS A 67 1.88 -3.83 -14.82
N ILE A 68 2.27 -4.40 -13.68
CA ILE A 68 1.34 -4.94 -12.68
C ILE A 68 0.54 -3.82 -11.99
N LEU A 69 1.22 -2.71 -11.63
CA LEU A 69 0.59 -1.57 -10.98
C LEU A 69 -0.47 -0.90 -11.88
N SER A 70 -0.18 -0.76 -13.17
CA SER A 70 -1.10 -0.15 -14.14
C SER A 70 -2.17 -1.10 -14.71
N ASP A 71 -2.08 -2.41 -14.44
CA ASP A 71 -3.05 -3.38 -14.93
C ASP A 71 -4.40 -3.28 -14.17
N LYS A 72 -5.44 -2.82 -14.87
CA LYS A 72 -6.82 -2.71 -14.33
C LYS A 72 -7.42 -4.06 -13.94
N SER A 73 -6.95 -5.16 -14.51
CA SER A 73 -7.45 -6.51 -14.20
C SER A 73 -6.89 -7.07 -12.89
N VAL A 74 -5.85 -6.44 -12.33
CA VAL A 74 -5.25 -6.78 -11.04
C VAL A 74 -5.71 -5.79 -9.99
N GLN A 75 -6.34 -6.27 -8.91
CA GLN A 75 -6.70 -5.45 -7.77
C GLN A 75 -5.47 -5.15 -6.89
N LYS A 76 -5.29 -3.89 -6.47
CA LYS A 76 -4.22 -3.48 -5.55
C LYS A 76 -4.80 -3.01 -4.22
N ILE A 77 -4.60 -3.78 -3.16
CA ILE A 77 -5.08 -3.47 -1.81
C ILE A 77 -3.94 -2.81 -1.03
N GLY A 78 -4.17 -1.64 -0.48
CA GLY A 78 -3.20 -0.96 0.39
C GLY A 78 -3.83 -0.40 1.65
N HIS A 79 -3.01 0.27 2.45
CA HIS A 79 -3.47 0.98 3.63
C HIS A 79 -2.96 2.42 3.59
N PHE A 80 -3.86 3.40 3.42
CA PHE A 80 -3.50 4.80 3.22
C PHE A 80 -2.70 5.06 1.93
N LEU A 81 -3.20 4.52 0.82
CA LEU A 81 -2.53 4.54 -0.49
C LEU A 81 -2.20 5.94 -1.02
N ARG A 82 -2.81 7.00 -0.49
CA ARG A 82 -2.50 8.39 -0.92
C ARG A 82 -0.99 8.68 -0.92
N ALA A 83 -0.23 8.20 0.08
CA ALA A 83 1.22 8.40 0.11
C ALA A 83 1.92 7.56 -0.96
N ASP A 84 1.64 6.27 -1.02
CA ASP A 84 2.22 5.32 -1.99
C ASP A 84 2.02 5.78 -3.43
N LEU A 85 0.79 6.14 -3.78
CA LEU A 85 0.42 6.57 -5.11
C LEU A 85 1.15 7.85 -5.53
N ASN A 86 1.37 8.79 -4.61
CA ASN A 86 2.17 9.99 -4.86
C ASN A 86 3.61 9.62 -5.25
N PHE A 87 4.25 8.74 -4.49
CA PHE A 87 5.63 8.32 -4.77
C PHE A 87 5.73 7.46 -6.02
N ILE A 88 4.82 6.51 -6.23
CA ILE A 88 4.76 5.67 -7.43
C ILE A 88 4.60 6.55 -8.67
N LYS A 89 3.65 7.49 -8.66
CA LYS A 89 3.44 8.40 -9.79
C LYS A 89 4.64 9.29 -10.04
N HIS A 90 5.26 9.81 -8.98
CA HIS A 90 6.43 10.67 -9.09
C HIS A 90 7.66 9.93 -9.64
N TYR A 91 7.98 8.73 -9.14
CA TYR A 91 9.22 8.03 -9.45
C TYR A 91 9.08 7.02 -10.59
N LEU A 92 8.05 6.18 -10.58
CA LEU A 92 7.82 5.14 -11.58
C LEU A 92 7.03 5.63 -12.80
N LYS A 93 6.56 6.89 -12.78
CA LYS A 93 5.83 7.55 -13.87
C LYS A 93 4.62 6.75 -14.37
N THR A 94 3.92 6.10 -13.44
CA THR A 94 2.73 5.28 -13.72
C THR A 94 1.62 5.57 -12.71
N ASP A 95 0.38 5.38 -13.13
CA ASP A 95 -0.76 5.34 -12.22
C ASP A 95 -0.98 3.90 -11.73
N VAL A 96 -1.40 3.74 -10.47
CA VAL A 96 -1.88 2.45 -9.96
C VAL A 96 -3.38 2.36 -10.18
N GLU A 97 -3.81 1.33 -10.90
CA GLU A 97 -5.21 1.14 -11.32
C GLU A 97 -5.93 0.12 -10.42
N ASN A 98 -7.27 0.11 -10.33
CA ASN A 98 -8.04 -0.88 -9.54
C ASN A 98 -7.56 -1.01 -8.07
N ILE A 99 -7.51 0.12 -7.37
CA ILE A 99 -7.05 0.19 -5.99
C ILE A 99 -8.15 -0.08 -4.96
N GLN A 100 -7.77 -0.51 -3.77
CA GLN A 100 -8.60 -0.62 -2.57
C GLN A 100 -7.82 -0.07 -1.38
N ASP A 101 -8.41 0.81 -0.57
CA ASP A 101 -7.73 1.44 0.57
C ASP A 101 -8.41 1.06 1.90
N THR A 102 -7.75 0.19 2.65
CA THR A 102 -8.26 -0.32 3.93
C THR A 102 -8.40 0.76 5.01
N LYS A 103 -7.69 1.89 4.91
CA LYS A 103 -7.86 2.99 5.86
C LYS A 103 -9.15 3.76 5.59
N ILE A 104 -9.48 4.00 4.32
CA ILE A 104 -10.78 4.60 3.95
C ILE A 104 -11.91 3.65 4.30
N GLN A 105 -11.78 2.36 3.97
CA GLN A 105 -12.76 1.35 4.38
C GLN A 105 -12.96 1.37 5.90
N SER A 106 -11.87 1.37 6.67
CA SER A 106 -11.92 1.38 8.13
C SER A 106 -12.64 2.62 8.69
N LYS A 107 -12.38 3.81 8.16
CA LYS A 107 -13.05 5.05 8.59
C LYS A 107 -14.56 5.01 8.35
N LEU A 108 -15.00 4.42 7.23
CA LEU A 108 -16.42 4.33 6.89
C LEU A 108 -17.13 3.18 7.61
N ALA A 109 -16.44 2.06 7.80
CA ALA A 109 -16.97 0.84 8.38
C ALA A 109 -17.03 0.87 9.91
N ARG A 110 -15.96 1.35 10.57
CA ARG A 110 -15.74 1.21 12.01
C ARG A 110 -16.14 2.47 12.76
N GLY A 111 -17.42 2.85 12.68
CA GLY A 111 -17.95 4.04 13.37
C GLY A 111 -17.82 4.01 14.90
N TYR A 112 -17.48 2.86 15.48
CA TYR A 112 -17.22 2.65 16.91
C TYR A 112 -15.76 2.88 17.32
N SER A 113 -14.86 3.19 16.39
CA SER A 113 -13.44 3.36 16.67
C SER A 113 -12.84 4.54 15.91
N ASP A 114 -11.98 5.28 16.59
CA ASP A 114 -11.11 6.32 16.02
C ASP A 114 -9.73 5.78 15.59
N LYS A 115 -9.44 4.51 15.88
CA LYS A 115 -8.14 3.86 15.62
C LYS A 115 -8.14 3.19 14.27
N HIS A 116 -7.57 3.85 13.26
CA HIS A 116 -7.52 3.34 11.88
C HIS A 116 -6.09 3.09 11.38
N SER A 117 -5.12 2.90 12.26
CA SER A 117 -3.76 2.53 11.83
C SER A 117 -3.71 1.05 11.45
N LEU A 118 -2.83 0.67 10.51
CA LEU A 118 -2.67 -0.73 10.09
C LEU A 118 -2.43 -1.67 11.29
N LYS A 119 -1.59 -1.26 12.24
CA LYS A 119 -1.36 -2.00 13.50
C LYS A 119 -2.67 -2.28 14.25
N ASP A 120 -3.55 -1.28 14.37
CA ASP A 120 -4.83 -1.47 15.07
C ASP A 120 -5.75 -2.41 14.32
N LEU A 121 -5.76 -2.35 12.98
CA LEU A 121 -6.55 -3.26 12.14
C LEU A 121 -6.02 -4.69 12.19
N ILE A 122 -4.71 -4.89 12.17
CA ILE A 122 -4.10 -6.22 12.33
C ILE A 122 -4.47 -6.79 13.70
N ARG A 123 -4.37 -6.00 14.77
CA ARG A 123 -4.76 -6.46 16.11
C ARG A 123 -6.24 -6.85 16.17
N GLU A 124 -7.13 -6.04 15.60
CA GLU A 124 -8.58 -6.29 15.66
C GLU A 124 -9.03 -7.46 14.79
N PHE A 125 -8.59 -7.51 13.53
CA PHE A 125 -9.08 -8.49 12.56
C PHE A 125 -8.27 -9.78 12.51
N ILE A 126 -7.00 -9.74 12.92
CA ILE A 126 -6.10 -10.89 12.86
C ILE A 126 -5.76 -11.41 14.27
N GLY A 127 -5.87 -10.57 15.30
CA GLY A 127 -5.53 -10.94 16.68
C GLY A 127 -4.03 -10.96 16.97
N ILE A 128 -3.23 -10.27 16.15
CA ILE A 128 -1.76 -10.24 16.26
C ILE A 128 -1.29 -8.83 16.62
N GLU A 129 -0.29 -8.72 17.48
CA GLU A 129 0.43 -7.46 17.71
C GLU A 129 1.68 -7.37 16.85
N ILE A 130 1.83 -6.26 16.13
CA ILE A 130 3.03 -5.95 15.35
C ILE A 130 3.80 -4.78 15.96
N SER A 131 5.12 -4.83 15.83
CA SER A 131 6.03 -3.77 16.27
C SER A 131 6.09 -2.65 15.22
N LYS A 132 6.15 -1.39 15.69
CA LYS A 132 6.41 -0.20 14.85
C LYS A 132 7.88 0.21 14.83
N GLN A 133 8.76 -0.57 15.45
CA GLN A 133 10.15 -0.20 15.68
C GLN A 133 10.90 0.16 14.38
N TYR A 134 10.55 -0.47 13.26
CA TYR A 134 11.25 -0.31 11.99
C TYR A 134 10.61 0.72 11.05
N GLN A 135 9.48 1.32 11.42
CA GLN A 135 8.79 2.34 10.60
C GLN A 135 9.68 3.56 10.30
N SER A 136 10.63 3.88 11.18
CA SER A 136 11.59 4.97 10.98
C SER A 136 13.00 4.40 10.86
N SER A 137 13.24 3.64 9.79
CA SER A 137 14.55 3.06 9.45
C SER A 137 15.05 3.55 8.10
N ASP A 138 16.36 3.42 7.84
CA ASP A 138 16.91 3.64 6.50
C ASP A 138 16.60 2.44 5.59
N PHE A 139 15.59 2.58 4.75
CA PHE A 139 15.22 1.61 3.70
C PHE A 139 15.97 1.82 2.38
N GLY A 140 16.81 2.86 2.30
CA GLY A 140 17.59 3.19 1.11
C GLY A 140 18.91 2.43 0.99
N GLY A 141 19.40 1.84 2.09
CA GLY A 141 20.62 1.05 2.16
C GLY A 141 20.39 -0.47 2.15
N ASP A 142 21.33 -1.21 2.74
CA ASP A 142 21.19 -2.66 2.92
C ASP A 142 20.11 -2.98 3.95
N LEU A 143 19.21 -3.91 3.58
CA LEU A 143 18.06 -4.26 4.40
C LEU A 143 18.42 -5.40 5.36
N SER A 144 18.19 -5.15 6.64
CA SER A 144 18.25 -6.21 7.66
C SER A 144 17.06 -7.16 7.57
N GLN A 145 17.24 -8.40 8.08
CA GLN A 145 16.16 -9.37 8.24
C GLN A 145 14.93 -8.79 8.96
N LYS A 146 15.14 -7.93 9.96
CA LYS A 146 14.05 -7.32 10.73
C LYS A 146 13.29 -6.26 9.93
N GLN A 147 13.97 -5.47 9.09
CA GLN A 147 13.30 -4.57 8.14
C GLN A 147 12.49 -5.34 7.11
N LEU A 148 13.04 -6.42 6.55
CA LEU A 148 12.31 -7.29 5.62
C LEU A 148 11.05 -7.88 6.27
N GLN A 149 11.16 -8.32 7.53
CA GLN A 149 10.02 -8.83 8.28
C GLN A 149 8.96 -7.75 8.58
N TYR A 150 9.38 -6.53 8.85
CA TYR A 150 8.50 -5.38 9.00
C TYR A 150 7.74 -5.10 7.69
N CYS A 151 8.47 -4.89 6.59
CA CYS A 151 7.91 -4.71 5.24
C CYS A 151 6.90 -5.80 4.86
N ALA A 152 7.18 -7.06 5.22
CA ALA A 152 6.28 -8.17 4.94
C ALA A 152 4.96 -8.10 5.75
N ASN A 153 5.03 -7.66 7.01
CA ASN A 153 3.86 -7.53 7.86
C ASN A 153 2.89 -6.44 7.39
N ASP A 154 3.39 -5.40 6.71
CA ASP A 154 2.56 -4.30 6.23
C ASP A 154 1.65 -4.70 5.04
N VAL A 155 1.98 -5.78 4.32
CA VAL A 155 1.19 -6.26 3.17
C VAL A 155 0.45 -7.59 3.42
N VAL A 156 1.02 -8.51 4.20
CA VAL A 156 0.53 -9.91 4.24
C VAL A 156 -0.88 -10.08 4.80
N TYR A 157 -1.36 -9.12 5.60
CA TYR A 157 -2.68 -9.18 6.24
C TYR A 157 -3.76 -8.38 5.50
N LEU A 158 -3.39 -7.60 4.48
CA LEU A 158 -4.29 -6.62 3.87
C LEU A 158 -5.49 -7.27 3.18
N HIS A 159 -5.35 -8.43 2.53
CA HIS A 159 -6.51 -9.16 1.96
C HIS A 159 -7.56 -9.50 3.02
N LYS A 160 -7.14 -10.06 4.15
CA LYS A 160 -8.05 -10.44 5.25
C LYS A 160 -8.72 -9.23 5.89
N ILE A 161 -7.97 -8.13 6.05
CA ILE A 161 -8.49 -6.87 6.58
C ILE A 161 -9.50 -6.27 5.60
N HIS A 162 -9.17 -6.23 4.31
CA HIS A 162 -10.04 -5.74 3.24
C HIS A 162 -11.37 -6.50 3.20
N ASP A 163 -11.34 -7.84 3.23
CA ASP A 163 -12.53 -8.67 3.20
C ASP A 163 -13.42 -8.45 4.44
N SER A 164 -12.81 -8.32 5.60
CA SER A 164 -13.53 -8.08 6.86
C SER A 164 -14.20 -6.70 6.87
N LEU A 165 -13.48 -5.67 6.42
CA LEU A 165 -14.02 -4.31 6.30
C LEU A 165 -15.12 -4.23 5.25
N ASN A 166 -15.00 -4.92 4.12
CA ASN A 166 -16.05 -4.98 3.11
C ASN A 166 -17.35 -5.56 3.67
N LYS A 167 -17.29 -6.64 4.46
CA LYS A 167 -18.47 -7.21 5.11
C LYS A 167 -19.16 -6.20 6.03
N ILE A 168 -18.38 -5.41 6.77
CA ILE A 168 -18.92 -4.35 7.62
C ILE A 168 -19.53 -3.23 6.77
N LEU A 169 -18.86 -2.76 5.72
CA LEU A 169 -19.39 -1.72 4.82
C LEU A 169 -20.73 -2.12 4.20
N ILE A 170 -20.89 -3.39 3.81
CA ILE A 170 -22.16 -3.91 3.28
C ILE A 170 -23.22 -3.96 4.38
N ARG A 171 -22.89 -4.48 5.57
CA ARG A 171 -23.81 -4.54 6.72
C ARG A 171 -24.33 -3.16 7.12
N GLU A 172 -23.47 -2.16 7.11
CA GLU A 172 -23.79 -0.78 7.50
C GLU A 172 -24.38 0.07 6.35
N ASP A 173 -24.60 -0.52 5.16
CA ASP A 173 -25.07 0.16 3.95
C ASP A 173 -24.21 1.38 3.51
N ARG A 174 -22.88 1.24 3.64
CA ARG A 174 -21.90 2.29 3.31
C ARG A 174 -20.95 1.91 2.17
N LYS A 175 -21.15 0.73 1.57
CA LYS A 175 -20.29 0.26 0.48
C LYS A 175 -20.30 1.21 -0.72
N TYR A 176 -21.46 1.78 -1.06
CA TYR A 176 -21.57 2.74 -2.15
C TYR A 176 -20.73 4.01 -1.89
N LEU A 177 -20.74 4.53 -0.65
CA LEU A 177 -19.93 5.71 -0.27
C LEU A 177 -18.45 5.43 -0.45
N TYR A 178 -18.00 4.24 -0.04
CA TYR A 178 -16.62 3.83 -0.23
C TYR A 178 -16.25 3.74 -1.72
N ASP A 179 -17.12 3.13 -2.54
CA ASP A 179 -16.88 2.94 -3.97
C ASP A 179 -16.81 4.28 -4.73
N GLU A 180 -17.60 5.28 -4.33
CA GLU A 180 -17.47 6.63 -4.90
C GLU A 180 -16.23 7.37 -4.36
N ALA A 181 -15.96 7.27 -3.05
CA ALA A 181 -14.81 7.95 -2.44
C ALA A 181 -13.47 7.47 -3.02
N ILE A 182 -13.30 6.17 -3.25
CA ILE A 182 -12.02 5.62 -3.74
C ILE A 182 -11.72 6.04 -5.18
N LYS A 183 -12.74 6.30 -6.02
CA LYS A 183 -12.56 6.83 -7.39
C LYS A 183 -11.86 8.19 -7.36
N PHE A 184 -12.07 8.98 -6.31
CA PHE A 184 -11.46 10.29 -6.15
C PHE A 184 -9.95 10.24 -5.83
N MET A 185 -9.44 9.09 -5.37
CA MET A 185 -8.05 8.95 -4.93
C MET A 185 -7.05 9.41 -5.99
N LYS A 186 -7.28 9.09 -7.26
CA LYS A 186 -6.38 9.50 -8.36
C LYS A 186 -6.26 11.03 -8.45
N ILE A 187 -7.39 11.73 -8.40
CA ILE A 187 -7.40 13.21 -8.42
C ILE A 187 -6.78 13.78 -7.15
N ARG A 188 -7.02 13.15 -5.99
CA ARG A 188 -6.38 13.55 -4.72
C ARG A 188 -4.86 13.53 -4.82
N VAL A 189 -4.29 12.50 -5.46
CA VAL A 189 -2.86 12.38 -5.72
C VAL A 189 -2.37 13.45 -6.70
N ASP A 190 -3.11 13.72 -7.77
CA ASP A 190 -2.75 14.78 -8.73
C ASP A 190 -2.72 16.17 -8.08
N LEU A 191 -3.69 16.46 -7.22
CA LEU A 191 -3.73 17.69 -6.43
C LEU A 191 -2.54 17.80 -5.47
N ASP A 192 -2.12 16.69 -4.85
CA ASP A 192 -0.95 16.68 -3.95
C ASP A 192 0.34 17.01 -4.69
N LEU A 193 0.55 16.40 -5.86
CA LEU A 193 1.70 16.67 -6.71
C LEU A 193 1.68 18.09 -7.29
N ALA A 194 0.49 18.68 -7.46
CA ALA A 194 0.30 20.08 -7.80
C ALA A 194 0.36 21.04 -6.58
N PHE A 195 0.76 20.54 -5.40
CA PHE A 195 0.93 21.28 -4.15
C PHE A 195 -0.36 21.81 -3.49
N PHE A 196 -1.54 21.37 -3.93
CA PHE A 196 -2.82 21.69 -3.28
C PHE A 196 -3.10 20.74 -2.12
N LYS A 197 -2.37 20.83 -1.00
CA LYS A 197 -2.44 19.82 0.07
C LYS A 197 -3.71 19.84 0.91
N ASP A 198 -4.33 21.01 1.00
CA ASP A 198 -5.54 21.22 1.78
C ASP A 198 -6.74 20.50 1.16
N ASP A 199 -7.81 20.44 1.94
CA ASP A 199 -9.09 19.99 1.45
C ASP A 199 -9.65 21.05 0.48
N ILE A 200 -9.65 20.73 -0.82
CA ILE A 200 -10.09 21.67 -1.87
C ILE A 200 -11.61 21.93 -1.82
N TRP A 201 -12.36 21.15 -1.03
CA TRP A 201 -13.78 21.40 -0.76
C TRP A 201 -14.02 22.20 0.52
N ALA A 202 -12.98 22.49 1.31
CA ALA A 202 -13.11 23.30 2.51
C ALA A 202 -13.08 24.81 2.19
N HIS A 203 -13.64 25.60 3.11
CA HIS A 203 -13.60 27.07 3.08
C HIS A 203 -12.25 27.63 3.54
#